data_AF-A0A1H4RAG3-F1
#
_entry.id   AF-A0A1H4RAG3-F1
#
_cell.length_a   1.000
_cell.length_b   1.000
_cell.length_c   1.000
_cell.angle_alpha   90.00
_cell.angle_beta   90.00
_cell.angle_gamma   90.00
#
_symmetry.space_group_name_H-M   'P 1'
#
loop_
_entity.id
_entity.type
_entity.pdbx_description
1 polymer ?
#
loop_
_entity_poly.entity_id
_entity_poly.type
_entity_poly.pdbx_seq_one_letter_code
_entity_poly.pdbx_strand_id
1 'polypeptide(L)'
;MCNCVHIQLLWCIPKMSSILIILGVLIGIIGLIFLALYIAAYRRRPKFNNKGFTELEKRLLIELYGLFDSETQTKLKTQIEYFEPITKWRQYWEKSMSIELYGDNKNPLSDNFRYKRKDESKLATIRFKVADDQYYIEYDNYDGRIWGWKIRPNPKSIMKISAIKVTSKKINTDPNSFAQTSFKKKKIKSIPKFEGLLNELNNIKSINQVFHPIGQKFLKNYTKRIDSKLPDEYLQIIEKSEGVDFGYFNILGVSEIYMTGLDDGNYYHLAEFDDGVIAIKEEDNSGTIFYCHYSGLLDNLGTDFRAIMLDCAKSTTPQQNL
;
A
#
# COMPACT_ATOMS: atom_id res chain seq x y z
N MET A 1 -38.62 27.46 82.71
CA MET A 1 -37.69 26.48 83.33
C MET A 1 -38.22 25.10 82.99
N CYS A 2 -37.56 24.18 82.31
CA CYS A 2 -36.13 23.96 82.09
C CYS A 2 -35.87 23.50 80.64
N ASN A 3 -34.70 23.91 80.13
CA ASN A 3 -34.03 23.30 78.99
C ASN A 3 -33.60 21.87 79.34
N CYS A 4 -33.61 20.95 78.36
CA CYS A 4 -32.48 20.03 78.23
C CYS A 4 -32.33 19.55 76.79
N VAL A 5 -31.12 19.76 76.28
CA VAL A 5 -30.61 19.46 74.95
C VAL A 5 -30.27 17.97 74.89
N HIS A 6 -30.68 17.28 73.82
CA HIS A 6 -29.96 16.08 73.38
C HIS A 6 -29.70 16.12 71.88
N ILE A 7 -28.43 16.39 71.57
CA ILE A 7 -27.75 16.19 70.31
C ILE A 7 -27.67 14.68 70.04
N GLN A 8 -28.16 14.23 68.89
CA GLN A 8 -27.73 12.99 68.28
C GLN A 8 -27.08 13.29 66.92
N LEU A 9 -25.75 13.20 66.91
CA LEU A 9 -24.94 13.11 65.70
C LEU A 9 -25.38 11.88 64.89
N LEU A 10 -26.10 12.10 63.79
CA LEU A 10 -26.25 11.07 62.75
C LEU A 10 -24.91 11.00 62.00
N TRP A 11 -24.12 9.99 62.32
CA TRP A 11 -22.97 9.59 61.53
C TRP A 11 -23.42 9.25 60.11
N CYS A 12 -23.01 10.06 59.14
CA CYS A 12 -23.09 9.74 57.72
C CYS A 12 -22.15 8.56 57.44
N ILE A 13 -22.64 7.35 57.63
CA ILE A 13 -21.99 6.13 57.13
C ILE A 13 -22.12 6.20 55.60
N PRO A 14 -21.02 6.33 54.82
CA PRO A 14 -21.12 6.18 53.39
C PRO A 14 -21.63 4.77 53.15
N LYS A 15 -22.83 4.64 52.54
CA LYS A 15 -23.45 3.35 52.21
C LYS A 15 -22.38 2.45 51.59
N MET A 16 -22.04 1.37 52.28
CA MET A 16 -21.05 0.35 51.89
C MET A 16 -21.19 -0.08 50.42
N SER A 17 -22.42 0.00 49.89
CA SER A 17 -22.78 -0.19 48.49
C SER A 17 -22.03 0.73 47.51
N SER A 18 -21.87 2.02 47.80
CA SER A 18 -21.16 2.96 46.93
C SER A 18 -19.66 2.68 46.86
N ILE A 19 -19.05 2.23 47.96
CA ILE A 19 -17.64 1.84 48.02
C ILE A 19 -17.40 0.56 47.21
N LEU A 20 -18.31 -0.41 47.30
CA LEU A 20 -18.25 -1.66 46.52
C LEU A 20 -18.40 -1.42 45.01
N ILE A 21 -19.28 -0.50 44.61
CA ILE A 21 -19.43 -0.10 43.20
C ILE A 21 -18.15 0.55 42.67
N ILE A 22 -17.55 1.47 43.44
CA ILE A 22 -16.29 2.13 43.07
C ILE A 22 -15.16 1.10 42.95
N LEU A 23 -15.08 0.13 43.87
CA LEU A 23 -14.09 -0.95 43.81
C LEU A 23 -14.26 -1.83 42.56
N GLY A 24 -15.50 -2.17 42.22
CA GLY A 24 -15.82 -2.96 41.02
C GLY A 24 -15.41 -2.25 39.73
N VAL A 25 -15.66 -0.95 39.63
CA VAL A 25 -15.22 -0.12 38.48
C VAL A 25 -13.69 -0.07 38.40
N LEU A 26 -13.00 0.10 39.53
CA LEU A 26 -11.53 0.12 39.59
C LEU A 26 -10.92 -1.21 39.13
N ILE A 27 -11.46 -2.35 39.59
CA ILE A 27 -11.02 -3.68 39.16
C ILE A 27 -11.27 -3.89 37.66
N GLY A 28 -12.41 -3.43 37.14
CA GLY A 28 -12.73 -3.49 35.71
C GLY A 28 -11.76 -2.69 34.84
N ILE A 29 -11.41 -1.46 35.26
CA ILE A 29 -10.42 -0.62 34.57
C ILE A 29 -9.04 -1.27 34.59
N ILE A 30 -8.60 -1.81 35.73
CA ILE A 30 -7.32 -2.52 35.86
C ILE A 30 -7.29 -3.72 34.90
N GLY A 31 -8.37 -4.51 34.86
CA GLY A 31 -8.50 -5.65 33.94
C GLY A 31 -8.38 -5.24 32.46
N LEU A 32 -9.03 -4.14 32.06
CA LEU A 32 -8.93 -3.61 30.68
C LEU A 32 -7.52 -3.13 30.34
N ILE A 33 -6.81 -2.49 31.29
CA ILE A 33 -5.42 -2.08 31.10
C ILE A 33 -4.51 -3.29 30.91
N PHE A 34 -4.66 -4.34 31.74
CA PHE A 34 -3.89 -5.57 31.57
C PHE A 34 -4.20 -6.29 30.26
N LEU A 35 -5.46 -6.29 29.81
CA LEU A 35 -5.85 -6.84 28.51
C LEU A 35 -5.24 -6.04 27.35
N ALA A 36 -5.28 -4.71 27.42
CA ALA A 36 -4.66 -3.84 26.42
C ALA A 36 -3.13 -4.02 26.36
N LEU A 37 -2.47 -4.14 27.52
CA LEU A 37 -1.04 -4.45 27.62
C LEU A 37 -0.71 -5.85 27.10
N TYR A 38 -1.57 -6.84 27.37
CA TYR A 38 -1.44 -8.19 26.83
C TYR A 38 -1.56 -8.21 25.31
N ILE A 39 -2.56 -7.52 24.75
CA ILE A 39 -2.72 -7.35 23.29
C ILE A 39 -1.54 -6.58 22.70
N ALA A 40 -1.05 -5.53 23.35
CA ALA A 40 0.11 -4.76 22.91
C ALA A 40 1.42 -5.57 23.01
N ALA A 41 1.54 -6.50 23.96
CA ALA A 41 2.66 -7.43 24.06
C ALA A 41 2.57 -8.56 23.02
N TYR A 42 1.34 -8.98 22.66
CA TYR A 42 1.07 -9.96 21.60
C TYR A 42 1.06 -9.38 20.18
N ARG A 43 1.05 -8.04 20.04
CA ARG A 43 1.47 -7.37 18.79
C ARG A 43 2.89 -7.84 18.50
N ARG A 44 2.99 -8.81 17.59
CA ARG A 44 4.21 -9.57 17.25
C ARG A 44 5.37 -8.59 17.06
N ARG A 45 6.25 -8.49 18.07
CA ARG A 45 7.51 -7.76 17.90
C ARG A 45 8.27 -8.38 16.73
N PRO A 46 8.83 -7.57 15.82
CA PRO A 46 9.60 -8.08 14.69
C PRO A 46 10.73 -8.97 15.22
N LYS A 47 10.74 -10.24 14.79
CA LYS A 47 11.82 -11.19 15.10
C LYS A 47 12.96 -10.95 14.14
N PHE A 48 13.84 -10.04 14.52
CA PHE A 48 15.10 -9.80 13.84
C PHE A 48 15.96 -11.08 13.85
N ASN A 49 16.62 -11.35 12.73
CA ASN A 49 17.58 -12.44 12.62
C ASN A 49 18.82 -11.98 11.86
N ASN A 50 19.94 -12.58 12.22
CA ASN A 50 21.25 -12.31 11.58
C ASN A 50 21.67 -13.49 10.69
N LYS A 51 20.73 -14.39 10.36
CA LYS A 51 21.00 -15.47 9.42
C LYS A 51 21.20 -14.85 8.03
N GLY A 52 22.12 -15.42 7.26
CA GLY A 52 22.37 -15.01 5.88
C GLY A 52 21.15 -15.23 4.98
N PHE A 53 21.35 -14.94 3.70
CA PHE A 53 20.34 -15.20 2.69
C PHE A 53 20.25 -16.70 2.39
N THR A 54 19.05 -17.15 2.10
CA THR A 54 18.74 -18.52 1.69
C THR A 54 19.19 -18.78 0.26
N GLU A 55 19.23 -20.05 -0.16
CA GLU A 55 19.67 -20.41 -1.51
C GLU A 55 18.77 -19.83 -2.60
N LEU A 56 17.45 -19.79 -2.36
CA LEU A 56 16.52 -19.12 -3.27
C LEU A 56 16.81 -17.61 -3.38
N GLU A 57 16.99 -16.93 -2.24
CA GLU A 57 17.28 -15.49 -2.21
C GLU A 57 18.60 -15.18 -2.94
N LYS A 58 19.67 -15.94 -2.68
CA LYS A 58 20.96 -15.79 -3.37
C LYS A 58 20.82 -15.97 -4.87
N ARG A 59 20.08 -16.98 -5.32
CA ARG A 59 19.82 -17.22 -6.74
C ARG A 59 19.10 -16.05 -7.40
N LEU A 60 18.06 -15.52 -6.75
CA LEU A 60 17.29 -14.37 -7.24
C LEU A 60 18.12 -13.08 -7.24
N LEU A 61 18.99 -12.89 -6.25
CA LEU A 61 19.92 -11.76 -6.19
C LEU A 61 20.92 -11.79 -7.36
N ILE A 62 21.42 -12.96 -7.75
CA ILE A 62 22.24 -13.11 -8.96
C ILE A 62 21.47 -12.64 -10.22
N GLU A 63 20.20 -13.01 -10.32
CA GLU A 63 19.35 -12.60 -11.45
C GLU A 63 19.11 -11.09 -11.45
N LEU A 64 18.95 -10.48 -10.27
CA LEU A 64 18.81 -9.04 -10.07
C LEU A 64 20.09 -8.30 -10.50
N TYR A 65 21.26 -8.78 -10.10
CA TYR A 65 22.55 -8.17 -10.48
C TYR A 65 22.73 -8.11 -11.99
N GLY A 66 22.23 -9.12 -12.71
CA GLY A 66 22.33 -9.20 -14.16
C GLY A 66 21.42 -8.21 -14.91
N LEU A 67 20.58 -7.43 -14.22
CA LEU A 67 19.72 -6.43 -14.85
C LEU A 67 20.39 -5.09 -15.09
N PHE A 68 21.45 -4.77 -14.36
CA PHE A 68 22.00 -3.42 -14.31
C PHE A 68 23.39 -3.32 -14.91
N ASP A 69 23.78 -2.09 -15.25
CA ASP A 69 25.14 -1.76 -15.68
C ASP A 69 26.17 -2.06 -14.58
N SER A 70 27.46 -2.09 -14.95
CA SER A 70 28.53 -2.49 -14.04
C SER A 70 28.65 -1.60 -12.78
N GLU A 71 28.36 -0.30 -12.88
CA GLU A 71 28.43 0.61 -11.73
C GLU A 71 27.31 0.27 -10.74
N THR A 72 26.06 0.23 -11.22
CA THR A 72 24.89 -0.10 -10.42
C THR A 72 24.99 -1.51 -9.83
N GLN A 73 25.45 -2.48 -10.62
CA GLN A 73 25.68 -3.86 -10.19
C GLN A 73 26.69 -3.92 -9.03
N THR A 74 27.79 -3.17 -9.12
CA THR A 74 28.81 -3.11 -8.07
C THR A 74 28.22 -2.55 -6.78
N LYS A 75 27.53 -1.40 -6.85
CA LYS A 75 26.85 -0.80 -5.70
C LYS A 75 25.86 -1.77 -5.04
N LEU A 76 25.04 -2.43 -5.85
CA LEU A 76 24.03 -3.37 -5.37
C LEU A 76 24.66 -4.60 -4.69
N LYS A 77 25.70 -5.19 -5.28
CA LYS A 77 26.46 -6.31 -4.66
C LYS A 77 27.04 -5.90 -3.32
N THR A 78 27.72 -4.76 -3.26
CA THR A 78 28.30 -4.26 -2.00
C THR A 78 27.24 -3.98 -0.94
N GLN A 79 26.08 -3.43 -1.32
CA GLN A 79 24.96 -3.27 -0.38
C GLN A 79 24.48 -4.61 0.17
N ILE A 80 24.29 -5.62 -0.68
CA ILE A 80 23.83 -6.95 -0.25
C ILE A 80 24.84 -7.65 0.65
N GLU A 81 26.14 -7.60 0.30
CA GLU A 81 27.23 -8.14 1.12
C GLU A 81 27.27 -7.50 2.51
N TYR A 82 27.03 -6.19 2.57
CA TYR A 82 26.90 -5.47 3.84
C TYR A 82 25.71 -5.95 4.67
N PHE A 83 24.55 -6.16 4.04
CA PHE A 83 23.34 -6.58 4.75
C PHE A 83 23.33 -8.06 5.15
N GLU A 84 24.08 -8.93 4.46
CA GLU A 84 24.06 -10.38 4.69
C GLU A 84 24.41 -10.82 6.12
N PRO A 85 25.47 -10.31 6.78
CA PRO A 85 25.80 -10.73 8.15
C PRO A 85 25.01 -9.99 9.24
N ILE A 86 24.30 -8.91 8.91
CA ILE A 86 23.65 -8.03 9.89
C ILE A 86 22.16 -8.32 10.06
N THR A 87 21.50 -7.48 10.84
CA THR A 87 20.10 -7.57 11.23
C THR A 87 19.16 -7.46 10.02
N LYS A 88 18.27 -8.45 9.90
CA LYS A 88 17.19 -8.45 8.93
C LYS A 88 15.91 -8.86 9.61
N TRP A 89 14.78 -8.34 9.13
CA TRP A 89 13.48 -8.84 9.52
C TRP A 89 12.88 -9.64 8.38
N ARG A 90 12.92 -10.99 8.50
CA ARG A 90 12.30 -11.90 7.54
C ARG A 90 10.98 -12.39 8.14
N GLN A 91 9.87 -12.05 7.50
CA GLN A 91 8.52 -12.35 7.98
C GLN A 91 7.76 -13.18 6.94
N TYR A 92 7.17 -14.26 7.41
CA TYR A 92 6.27 -15.09 6.62
C TYR A 92 4.83 -14.72 6.96
N TRP A 93 4.06 -14.46 5.92
CA TRP A 93 2.61 -14.23 5.95
C TRP A 93 1.94 -15.42 5.28
N GLU A 94 0.61 -15.50 5.32
CA GLU A 94 -0.11 -16.58 4.63
C GLU A 94 0.21 -16.61 3.12
N LYS A 95 0.19 -15.43 2.50
CA LYS A 95 0.28 -15.27 1.03
C LYS A 95 1.62 -14.75 0.52
N SER A 96 2.54 -14.41 1.40
CA SER A 96 3.84 -13.83 1.00
C SER A 96 4.94 -14.08 2.02
N MET A 97 6.17 -13.78 1.62
CA MET A 97 7.29 -13.56 2.53
C MET A 97 7.90 -12.19 2.21
N SER A 98 8.20 -11.42 3.24
CA SER A 98 8.93 -10.15 3.12
C SER A 98 10.23 -10.20 3.90
N ILE A 99 11.23 -9.50 3.39
CA ILE A 99 12.43 -9.17 4.12
C ILE A 99 12.63 -7.65 4.11
N GLU A 100 13.01 -7.12 5.26
CA GLU A 100 13.47 -5.75 5.44
C GLU A 100 14.90 -5.78 5.96
N LEU A 101 15.75 -4.92 5.40
CA LEU A 101 17.18 -4.86 5.67
C LEU A 101 17.46 -3.67 6.59
N TYR A 102 18.15 -3.92 7.71
CA TYR A 102 18.43 -2.90 8.72
C TYR A 102 19.93 -2.67 8.79
N GLY A 103 20.36 -1.44 8.55
CA GLY A 103 21.76 -1.05 8.66
C GLY A 103 22.28 -1.10 10.10
N ASP A 104 23.59 -1.27 10.25
CA ASP A 104 24.29 -1.11 11.52
C ASP A 104 24.60 0.38 11.75
N ASN A 105 24.05 0.96 12.81
CA ASN A 105 24.31 2.35 13.19
C ASN A 105 25.76 2.58 13.62
N LYS A 106 26.48 1.54 14.06
CA LYS A 106 27.90 1.65 14.47
C LYS A 106 28.83 1.60 13.28
N ASN A 107 28.52 0.74 12.30
CA ASN A 107 29.27 0.58 11.07
C ASN A 107 28.33 0.78 9.87
N PRO A 108 27.93 2.02 9.57
CA PRO A 108 27.01 2.29 8.47
C PRO A 108 27.71 2.03 7.14
N LEU A 109 26.97 1.48 6.17
CA LEU A 109 27.44 1.41 4.79
C LEU A 109 27.75 2.81 4.26
N SER A 110 28.86 2.96 3.54
CA SER A 110 29.27 4.24 2.94
C SER A 110 28.23 4.78 1.95
N ASP A 111 28.06 6.10 1.94
CA ASP A 111 27.15 6.79 1.02
C ASP A 111 27.60 6.73 -0.45
N ASN A 112 28.86 6.39 -0.71
CA ASN A 112 29.37 6.16 -2.06
C ASN A 112 28.66 5.00 -2.78
N PHE A 113 28.04 4.09 -2.02
CA PHE A 113 27.28 2.98 -2.57
C PHE A 113 25.81 3.31 -2.81
N ARG A 114 25.36 4.56 -2.57
CA ARG A 114 23.98 4.97 -2.88
C ARG A 114 23.79 5.16 -4.39
N TYR A 115 22.59 4.84 -4.84
CA TYR A 115 22.07 5.28 -6.14
C TYR A 115 21.72 6.77 -6.11
N LYS A 116 21.51 7.37 -7.29
CA LYS A 116 21.09 8.79 -7.38
C LYS A 116 19.66 9.00 -6.88
N ARG A 117 18.77 8.04 -7.15
CA ARG A 117 17.37 8.09 -6.76
C ARG A 117 17.21 7.82 -5.26
N LYS A 118 16.42 8.63 -4.54
CA LYS A 118 16.30 8.58 -3.06
C LYS A 118 14.90 8.29 -2.52
N ASP A 119 13.87 8.41 -3.35
CA ASP A 119 12.51 8.06 -2.96
C ASP A 119 12.32 6.54 -2.81
N GLU A 120 11.32 6.17 -2.02
CA GLU A 120 10.86 4.79 -1.94
C GLU A 120 10.31 4.35 -3.31
N SER A 121 10.87 3.29 -3.87
CA SER A 121 10.47 2.81 -5.19
C SER A 121 10.76 1.33 -5.39
N LYS A 122 9.88 0.66 -6.14
CA LYS A 122 10.12 -0.69 -6.64
C LYS A 122 11.26 -0.64 -7.66
N LEU A 123 12.38 -1.29 -7.36
CA LEU A 123 13.58 -1.36 -8.20
C LEU A 123 13.34 -2.30 -9.39
N ALA A 124 13.02 -3.56 -9.09
CA ALA A 124 12.90 -4.60 -10.10
C ALA A 124 11.94 -5.72 -9.66
N THR A 125 11.34 -6.36 -10.65
CA THR A 125 10.50 -7.55 -10.49
C THR A 125 11.12 -8.70 -11.26
N ILE A 126 11.25 -9.85 -10.62
CA ILE A 126 11.68 -11.10 -11.27
C ILE A 126 10.58 -12.14 -11.08
N ARG A 127 10.08 -12.68 -12.19
CA ARG A 127 9.12 -13.78 -12.21
C ARG A 127 9.86 -15.08 -12.48
N PHE A 128 9.49 -16.13 -11.77
CA PHE A 128 10.15 -17.42 -11.88
C PHE A 128 9.18 -18.57 -11.60
N LYS A 129 9.58 -19.77 -12.02
CA LYS A 129 8.88 -21.01 -11.72
C LYS A 129 9.77 -21.95 -10.92
N VAL A 130 9.14 -22.70 -10.03
CA VAL A 130 9.71 -23.87 -9.36
C VAL A 130 8.75 -25.02 -9.63
N ALA A 131 9.20 -26.02 -10.39
CA ALA A 131 8.30 -26.95 -11.07
C ALA A 131 7.24 -26.18 -11.89
N ASP A 132 5.95 -26.39 -11.60
CA ASP A 132 4.85 -25.72 -12.30
C ASP A 132 4.31 -24.48 -11.56
N ASP A 133 4.72 -24.28 -10.30
CA ASP A 133 4.26 -23.17 -9.48
C ASP A 133 4.96 -21.87 -9.89
N GLN A 134 4.16 -20.81 -10.00
CA GLN A 134 4.61 -19.48 -10.39
C GLN A 134 4.86 -18.62 -9.18
N TYR A 135 5.99 -17.93 -9.18
CA TYR A 135 6.40 -16.99 -8.16
C TYR A 135 6.88 -15.70 -8.78
N TYR A 136 6.88 -14.64 -7.99
CA TYR A 136 7.58 -13.41 -8.30
C TYR A 136 8.20 -12.81 -7.05
N ILE A 137 9.32 -12.11 -7.25
CA ILE A 137 9.98 -11.31 -6.25
C ILE A 137 9.99 -9.84 -6.70
N GLU A 138 9.67 -8.96 -5.77
CA GLU A 138 9.76 -7.50 -5.93
C GLU A 138 10.88 -7.00 -5.03
N TYR A 139 11.84 -6.29 -5.60
CA TYR A 139 12.91 -5.62 -4.86
C TYR A 139 12.58 -4.14 -4.73
N ASP A 140 12.70 -3.62 -3.50
CA ASP A 140 12.38 -2.24 -3.18
C ASP A 140 13.63 -1.47 -2.78
N ASN A 141 13.66 -0.19 -3.12
CA ASN A 141 14.71 0.76 -2.78
C ASN A 141 14.16 1.88 -1.92
N TYR A 142 15.02 2.41 -1.04
CA TYR A 142 14.79 3.63 -0.28
C TYR A 142 16.13 4.35 -0.04
N ASP A 143 16.14 5.69 -0.15
CA ASP A 143 17.33 6.53 0.07
C ASP A 143 18.59 6.07 -0.70
N GLY A 144 18.39 5.62 -1.94
CA GLY A 144 19.45 5.14 -2.82
C GLY A 144 20.03 3.79 -2.42
N ARG A 145 19.35 3.02 -1.57
CA ARG A 145 19.78 1.69 -1.14
C ARG A 145 18.67 0.67 -1.35
N ILE A 146 19.05 -0.59 -1.54
CA ILE A 146 18.11 -1.69 -1.45
C ILE A 146 17.56 -1.75 -0.03
N TRP A 147 16.25 -1.72 0.08
CA TRP A 147 15.53 -1.69 1.35
C TRP A 147 15.10 -3.09 1.77
N GLY A 148 14.68 -3.90 0.81
CA GLY A 148 14.12 -5.21 1.07
C GLY A 148 13.53 -5.83 -0.18
N TRP A 149 12.83 -6.94 0.03
CA TRP A 149 12.08 -7.59 -1.04
C TRP A 149 10.92 -8.39 -0.51
N LYS A 150 9.98 -8.68 -1.42
CA LYS A 150 8.81 -9.49 -1.15
C LYS A 150 8.65 -10.57 -2.21
N ILE A 151 8.43 -11.80 -1.77
CA ILE A 151 8.17 -12.95 -2.65
C ILE A 151 6.71 -13.38 -2.48
N ARG A 152 6.03 -13.59 -3.60
CA ARG A 152 4.67 -14.12 -3.68
C ARG A 152 4.55 -15.25 -4.73
N PRO A 153 3.71 -16.27 -4.51
CA PRO A 153 3.07 -16.60 -3.22
C PRO A 153 4.13 -16.96 -2.16
N ASN A 154 3.71 -17.29 -0.93
CA ASN A 154 4.64 -17.55 0.17
C ASN A 154 5.67 -18.65 -0.21
N PRO A 155 6.98 -18.34 -0.26
CA PRO A 155 8.03 -19.26 -0.70
C PRO A 155 8.54 -20.21 0.39
N LYS A 156 7.89 -20.31 1.56
CA LYS A 156 8.41 -21.05 2.72
C LYS A 156 8.84 -22.50 2.40
N SER A 157 8.15 -23.18 1.49
CA SER A 157 8.45 -24.54 1.03
C SER A 157 9.67 -24.62 0.10
N ILE A 158 10.04 -23.53 -0.58
CA ILE A 158 11.05 -23.51 -1.64
C ILE A 158 12.33 -22.74 -1.27
N MET A 159 12.45 -22.23 -0.04
CA MET A 159 13.60 -21.38 0.39
C MET A 159 14.99 -22.03 0.21
N LYS A 160 15.07 -23.36 0.18
CA LYS A 160 16.34 -24.10 0.04
C LYS A 160 16.67 -24.46 -1.43
N ILE A 161 15.81 -24.11 -2.38
CA ILE A 161 15.98 -24.46 -3.79
C ILE A 161 16.78 -23.38 -4.51
N SER A 162 17.78 -23.78 -5.27
CA SER A 162 18.54 -22.91 -6.19
C SER A 162 18.13 -23.08 -7.66
N ALA A 163 17.52 -24.22 -8.00
CA ALA A 163 17.02 -24.52 -9.34
C ALA A 163 15.67 -23.82 -9.57
N ILE A 164 15.72 -22.65 -10.19
CA ILE A 164 14.54 -21.88 -10.62
C ILE A 164 14.58 -21.66 -12.12
N LYS A 165 13.41 -21.58 -12.75
CA LYS A 165 13.26 -21.13 -14.14
C LYS A 165 12.75 -19.71 -14.15
N VAL A 166 13.63 -18.74 -14.42
CA VAL A 166 13.22 -17.33 -14.60
C VAL A 166 12.34 -17.24 -15.85
N THR A 167 11.15 -16.66 -15.70
CA THR A 167 10.18 -16.48 -16.78
C THR A 167 10.15 -15.05 -17.30
N SER A 168 10.40 -14.07 -16.44
CA SER A 168 10.47 -12.66 -16.81
C SER A 168 11.34 -11.89 -15.84
N LYS A 169 11.94 -10.80 -16.32
CA LYS A 169 12.63 -9.82 -15.50
C LYS A 169 12.29 -8.42 -16.00
N LYS A 170 12.10 -7.50 -15.07
CA LYS A 170 11.73 -6.11 -15.35
C LYS A 170 12.46 -5.17 -14.41
N ILE A 171 13.06 -4.12 -14.96
CA ILE A 171 13.47 -2.95 -14.18
C ILE A 171 12.24 -2.06 -14.09
N ASN A 172 11.66 -1.95 -12.89
CA ASN A 172 10.49 -1.09 -12.67
C ASN A 172 10.92 0.37 -12.56
N THR A 173 12.08 0.60 -11.96
CA THR A 173 12.63 1.93 -11.74
C THR A 173 14.13 1.93 -12.00
N ASP A 174 14.60 2.80 -12.88
CA ASP A 174 16.03 3.06 -13.02
C ASP A 174 16.57 3.76 -11.75
N PRO A 175 17.49 3.13 -11.00
CA PRO A 175 18.02 3.68 -9.75
C PRO A 175 18.87 4.96 -9.97
N ASN A 176 19.34 5.22 -11.18
CA ASN A 176 20.11 6.39 -11.53
C ASN A 176 19.27 7.51 -12.17
N SER A 177 17.98 7.23 -12.43
CA SER A 177 17.05 8.23 -12.95
C SER A 177 16.66 9.26 -11.89
N PHE A 178 16.21 10.43 -12.36
CA PHE A 178 15.66 11.45 -11.47
C PHE A 178 14.36 10.95 -10.83
N ALA A 179 14.32 11.01 -9.49
CA ALA A 179 13.08 10.82 -8.73
C ALA A 179 12.07 11.88 -9.16
N GLN A 180 10.98 11.48 -9.81
CA GLN A 180 9.93 12.42 -10.15
C GLN A 180 9.32 12.94 -8.84
N THR A 181 9.49 14.23 -8.57
CA THR A 181 8.90 14.90 -7.40
C THR A 181 7.39 14.68 -7.38
N SER A 182 6.82 14.51 -6.19
CA SER A 182 5.37 14.41 -6.02
C SER A 182 4.69 15.59 -6.71
N PHE A 183 3.73 15.30 -7.59
CA PHE A 183 3.03 16.33 -8.33
C PHE A 183 2.08 17.06 -7.38
N LYS A 184 2.31 18.36 -7.18
CA LYS A 184 1.43 19.16 -6.34
C LYS A 184 0.19 19.56 -7.13
N LYS A 185 -0.92 18.84 -6.88
CA LYS A 185 -2.23 19.17 -7.47
C LYS A 185 -2.66 20.59 -7.13
N LYS A 186 -3.28 21.26 -8.10
CA LYS A 186 -3.87 22.59 -7.93
C LYS A 186 -5.36 22.50 -8.22
N LYS A 187 -6.20 22.87 -7.26
CA LYS A 187 -7.66 22.92 -7.44
C LYS A 187 -8.01 23.96 -8.49
N ILE A 188 -8.95 23.63 -9.37
CA ILE A 188 -9.56 24.60 -10.29
C ILE A 188 -10.62 25.38 -9.51
N LYS A 189 -10.64 26.71 -9.66
CA LYS A 189 -11.56 27.59 -8.92
C LYS A 189 -13.03 27.42 -9.32
N SER A 190 -13.28 27.14 -10.60
CA SER A 190 -14.60 26.95 -11.17
C SER A 190 -14.63 25.66 -11.98
N ILE A 191 -15.58 24.78 -11.70
CA ILE A 191 -15.73 23.50 -12.41
C ILE A 191 -16.02 23.80 -13.89
N PRO A 192 -15.15 23.36 -14.82
CA PRO A 192 -15.38 23.59 -16.24
C PRO A 192 -16.53 22.69 -16.72
N LYS A 193 -17.16 23.08 -17.83
CA LYS A 193 -18.10 22.20 -18.51
C LYS A 193 -17.31 21.05 -19.13
N PHE A 194 -17.59 19.83 -18.68
CA PHE A 194 -17.01 18.63 -19.25
C PHE A 194 -17.90 18.06 -20.36
N GLU A 195 -17.32 17.20 -21.17
CA GLU A 195 -18.00 16.38 -22.17
C GLU A 195 -17.72 14.89 -21.88
N GLY A 196 -18.50 13.99 -22.48
CA GLY A 196 -18.34 12.54 -22.34
C GLY A 196 -18.65 12.05 -20.91
N LEU A 197 -17.89 11.04 -20.46
CA LEU A 197 -18.14 10.35 -19.19
C LEU A 197 -18.21 11.30 -17.98
N LEU A 198 -17.36 12.32 -17.90
CA LEU A 198 -17.41 13.28 -16.78
C LEU A 198 -18.71 14.10 -16.75
N ASN A 199 -19.26 14.45 -17.92
CA ASN A 199 -20.54 15.16 -17.98
C ASN A 199 -21.69 14.25 -17.52
N GLU A 200 -21.65 12.98 -17.93
CA GLU A 200 -22.67 12.00 -17.55
C GLU A 200 -22.64 11.70 -16.06
N LEU A 201 -21.45 11.52 -15.49
CA LEU A 201 -21.27 11.38 -14.04
C LEU A 201 -21.73 12.63 -13.30
N ASN A 202 -21.43 13.83 -13.83
CA ASN A 202 -21.87 15.09 -13.23
C ASN A 202 -23.41 15.25 -13.19
N ASN A 203 -24.13 14.59 -14.10
CA ASN A 203 -25.59 14.55 -14.10
C ASN A 203 -26.16 13.55 -13.09
N ILE A 204 -25.40 12.52 -12.71
CA ILE A 204 -25.77 11.57 -11.64
C ILE A 204 -25.44 12.18 -10.28
N LYS A 205 -24.21 12.65 -10.12
CA LYS A 205 -23.69 13.29 -8.91
C LYS A 205 -22.87 14.49 -9.31
N SER A 206 -23.19 15.67 -8.78
CA SER A 206 -22.44 16.88 -9.12
C SER A 206 -20.99 16.78 -8.65
N ILE A 207 -20.06 17.23 -9.49
CA ILE A 207 -18.64 17.36 -9.16
C ILE A 207 -18.51 18.32 -7.97
N ASN A 208 -17.83 17.88 -6.92
CA ASN A 208 -17.48 18.69 -5.77
C ASN A 208 -16.19 19.47 -6.03
N GLN A 209 -15.18 18.79 -6.58
CA GLN A 209 -13.86 19.38 -6.79
C GLN A 209 -13.15 18.77 -7.99
N VAL A 210 -12.33 19.59 -8.65
CA VAL A 210 -11.53 19.17 -9.79
C VAL A 210 -10.17 19.85 -9.81
N PHE A 211 -9.16 19.18 -10.35
CA PHE A 211 -7.78 19.65 -10.33
C PHE A 211 -7.25 19.94 -11.73
N HIS A 212 -6.32 20.89 -11.82
CA HIS A 212 -5.64 21.24 -13.07
C HIS A 212 -4.97 20.00 -13.66
N PRO A 213 -5.11 19.77 -14.98
CA PRO A 213 -4.47 18.64 -15.64
C PRO A 213 -2.96 18.73 -15.52
N ILE A 214 -2.32 17.57 -15.50
CA ILE A 214 -0.87 17.47 -15.54
C ILE A 214 -0.36 17.72 -16.97
N GLY A 215 0.78 18.40 -17.09
CA GLY A 215 1.37 18.70 -18.41
C GLY A 215 1.74 17.42 -19.17
N GLN A 216 1.55 17.42 -20.50
CA GLN A 216 1.71 16.23 -21.36
C GLN A 216 3.03 15.46 -21.15
N LYS A 217 4.15 16.16 -20.92
CA LYS A 217 5.44 15.51 -20.67
C LYS A 217 5.42 14.67 -19.39
N PHE A 218 4.80 15.19 -18.34
CA PHE A 218 4.64 14.48 -17.07
C PHE A 218 3.57 13.38 -17.17
N LEU A 219 2.46 13.64 -17.86
CA LEU A 219 1.43 12.65 -18.16
C LEU A 219 2.03 11.39 -18.78
N LYS A 220 2.82 11.56 -19.86
CA LYS A 220 3.52 10.46 -20.53
C LYS A 220 4.48 9.70 -19.60
N ASN A 221 5.09 10.37 -18.63
CA ASN A 221 5.99 9.70 -17.69
C ASN A 221 5.22 8.86 -16.67
N TYR A 222 4.07 9.33 -16.20
CA TYR A 222 3.22 8.57 -15.28
C TYR A 222 2.56 7.38 -15.98
N THR A 223 1.97 7.59 -17.16
CA THR A 223 1.30 6.51 -17.90
C THR A 223 2.27 5.41 -18.32
N LYS A 224 3.50 5.74 -18.72
CA LYS A 224 4.54 4.74 -19.05
C LYS A 224 4.94 3.84 -17.87
N ARG A 225 4.68 4.25 -16.62
CA ARG A 225 5.00 3.46 -15.43
C ARG A 225 3.89 2.47 -15.06
N ILE A 226 2.71 2.66 -15.63
CA ILE A 226 1.56 1.77 -15.44
C ILE A 226 1.71 0.66 -16.47
N ASP A 227 2.13 -0.50 -15.98
CA ASP A 227 2.26 -1.68 -16.83
C ASP A 227 0.92 -2.38 -16.90
N SER A 228 -0.03 -1.78 -17.60
CA SER A 228 -1.37 -2.32 -17.81
C SER A 228 -2.05 -1.50 -18.90
N LYS A 229 -3.05 -2.07 -19.58
CA LYS A 229 -3.88 -1.30 -20.51
C LYS A 229 -4.87 -0.42 -19.73
N LEU A 230 -4.59 0.88 -19.68
CA LEU A 230 -5.53 1.88 -19.16
C LEU A 230 -6.77 1.98 -20.07
N PRO A 231 -8.00 2.11 -19.51
CA PRO A 231 -9.19 2.35 -20.30
C PRO A 231 -9.14 3.69 -21.04
N ASP A 232 -9.66 3.73 -22.27
CA ASP A 232 -9.61 4.92 -23.13
C ASP A 232 -10.36 6.11 -22.50
N GLU A 233 -11.51 5.87 -21.87
CA GLU A 233 -12.27 6.90 -21.16
C GLU A 233 -11.52 7.42 -19.94
N TYR A 234 -10.76 6.56 -19.24
CA TYR A 234 -9.90 7.01 -18.15
C TYR A 234 -8.76 7.90 -18.66
N LEU A 235 -8.14 7.54 -19.79
CA LEU A 235 -7.13 8.36 -20.45
C LEU A 235 -7.67 9.75 -20.81
N GLN A 236 -8.89 9.83 -21.38
CA GLN A 236 -9.53 11.11 -21.68
C GLN A 236 -9.80 11.97 -20.44
N ILE A 237 -10.05 11.35 -19.29
CA ILE A 237 -10.24 12.05 -18.01
C ILE A 237 -8.92 12.65 -17.52
N ILE A 238 -7.85 11.86 -17.47
CA ILE A 238 -6.55 12.31 -16.94
C ILE A 238 -5.86 13.35 -17.85
N GLU A 239 -6.23 13.42 -19.12
CA GLU A 239 -5.84 14.52 -20.02
C GLU A 239 -6.49 15.86 -19.63
N LYS A 240 -7.70 15.81 -19.08
CA LYS A 240 -8.50 17.00 -18.72
C LYS A 240 -8.37 17.38 -17.25
N SER A 241 -7.98 16.46 -16.38
CA SER A 241 -7.87 16.71 -14.94
C SER A 241 -6.91 15.78 -14.22
N GLU A 242 -6.21 16.29 -13.22
CA GLU A 242 -5.45 15.49 -12.26
C GLU A 242 -6.35 15.01 -11.10
N GLY A 243 -7.45 14.35 -11.47
CA GLY A 243 -8.44 13.80 -10.55
C GLY A 243 -9.71 14.64 -10.40
N VAL A 244 -10.82 13.95 -10.15
CA VAL A 244 -12.17 14.54 -10.02
C VAL A 244 -12.84 13.94 -8.79
N ASP A 245 -13.35 14.80 -7.91
CA ASP A 245 -14.04 14.42 -6.68
C ASP A 245 -15.53 14.74 -6.81
N PHE A 246 -16.37 13.73 -6.55
CA PHE A 246 -17.83 13.81 -6.55
C PHE A 246 -18.43 13.76 -5.13
N GLY A 247 -17.58 13.78 -4.10
CA GLY A 247 -17.93 13.70 -2.69
C GLY A 247 -18.07 12.26 -2.16
N TYR A 248 -18.75 11.38 -2.91
CA TYR A 248 -19.00 9.97 -2.54
C TYR A 248 -18.02 9.00 -3.20
N PHE A 249 -17.44 9.45 -4.30
CA PHE A 249 -16.39 8.73 -4.99
C PHE A 249 -15.48 9.75 -5.65
N ASN A 250 -14.29 9.32 -5.98
CA ASN A 250 -13.36 10.12 -6.75
C ASN A 250 -12.80 9.29 -7.91
N ILE A 251 -12.44 9.98 -8.99
CA ILE A 251 -11.61 9.43 -10.05
C ILE A 251 -10.21 9.97 -9.80
N LEU A 252 -9.25 9.08 -9.65
CA LEU A 252 -7.87 9.44 -9.30
C LEU A 252 -7.17 10.08 -10.49
N GLY A 253 -6.35 11.10 -10.23
CA GLY A 253 -5.38 11.59 -11.21
C GLY A 253 -4.26 10.58 -11.43
N VAL A 254 -3.57 10.66 -12.58
CA VAL A 254 -2.51 9.70 -12.95
C VAL A 254 -1.34 9.71 -11.95
N SER A 255 -1.07 10.84 -11.31
CA SER A 255 -0.03 11.00 -10.29
C SER A 255 -0.45 10.47 -8.92
N GLU A 256 -1.72 10.14 -8.76
CA GLU A 256 -2.32 9.56 -7.56
C GLU A 256 -2.58 8.07 -7.70
N ILE A 257 -2.33 7.46 -8.87
CA ILE A 257 -2.46 6.03 -9.02
C ILE A 257 -1.48 5.33 -8.08
N TYR A 258 -2.03 4.60 -7.12
CA TYR A 258 -1.31 3.67 -6.26
C TYR A 258 -1.76 2.23 -6.52
N MET A 259 -1.08 1.28 -5.88
CA MET A 259 -1.32 -0.14 -6.11
C MET A 259 -1.68 -0.88 -4.82
N THR A 260 -2.62 -1.81 -4.93
CA THR A 260 -2.83 -2.84 -3.91
C THR A 260 -2.35 -4.18 -4.42
N GLY A 261 -1.57 -4.90 -3.61
CA GLY A 261 -1.14 -6.26 -3.90
C GLY A 261 -2.12 -7.28 -3.32
N LEU A 262 -2.83 -7.99 -4.19
CA LEU A 262 -3.69 -9.14 -3.85
C LEU A 262 -2.97 -10.46 -4.16
N ASP A 263 -3.64 -11.59 -3.91
CA ASP A 263 -3.06 -12.93 -4.05
C ASP A 263 -2.62 -13.26 -5.47
N ASP A 264 -3.38 -12.77 -6.44
CA ASP A 264 -3.24 -13.11 -7.85
C ASP A 264 -2.53 -12.03 -8.66
N GLY A 265 -2.10 -10.93 -8.02
CA GLY A 265 -1.35 -9.85 -8.65
C GLY A 265 -1.49 -8.51 -7.94
N ASN A 266 -0.85 -7.49 -8.50
CA ASN A 266 -1.02 -6.11 -8.07
C ASN A 266 -2.05 -5.39 -8.97
N TYR A 267 -2.76 -4.44 -8.40
CA TYR A 267 -3.86 -3.72 -9.04
C TYR A 267 -3.63 -2.22 -8.94
N TYR A 268 -3.66 -1.51 -10.07
CA TYR A 268 -3.56 -0.05 -10.15
C TYR A 268 -4.94 0.58 -9.94
N HIS A 269 -5.06 1.49 -8.99
CA HIS A 269 -6.34 2.11 -8.63
C HIS A 269 -6.64 3.28 -9.57
N LEU A 270 -7.85 3.30 -10.15
CA LEU A 270 -8.31 4.34 -11.08
C LEU A 270 -9.39 5.24 -10.45
N ALA A 271 -10.26 4.67 -9.62
CA ALA A 271 -11.29 5.40 -8.89
C ALA A 271 -11.53 4.77 -7.51
N GLU A 272 -11.91 5.60 -6.54
CA GLU A 272 -12.14 5.18 -5.16
C GLU A 272 -13.57 5.49 -4.74
N PHE A 273 -14.21 4.50 -4.12
CA PHE A 273 -15.54 4.53 -3.55
C PHE A 273 -15.44 4.18 -2.06
N ASP A 274 -16.53 4.38 -1.30
CA ASP A 274 -16.53 4.18 0.16
C ASP A 274 -16.15 2.75 0.61
N ASP A 275 -16.48 1.73 -0.19
CA ASP A 275 -16.30 0.31 0.15
C ASP A 275 -15.24 -0.42 -0.70
N GLY A 276 -14.62 0.27 -1.65
CA GLY A 276 -13.62 -0.33 -2.53
C GLY A 276 -13.10 0.60 -3.63
N VAL A 277 -12.40 -0.01 -4.58
CA VAL A 277 -11.72 0.71 -5.66
C VAL A 277 -11.96 0.06 -7.00
N ILE A 278 -12.09 0.89 -8.03
CA ILE A 278 -12.01 0.46 -9.42
C ILE A 278 -10.54 0.39 -9.80
N ALA A 279 -10.10 -0.77 -10.28
CA ALA A 279 -8.69 -1.01 -10.56
C ALA A 279 -8.48 -1.82 -11.84
N ILE A 280 -7.25 -1.76 -12.36
CA ILE A 280 -6.77 -2.63 -13.45
C ILE A 280 -5.56 -3.43 -12.98
N LYS A 281 -5.42 -4.65 -13.49
CA LYS A 281 -4.38 -5.58 -13.04
C LYS A 281 -3.03 -5.26 -13.71
N GLU A 282 -1.95 -5.26 -12.93
CA GLU A 282 -0.58 -5.14 -13.46
C GLU A 282 -0.29 -6.29 -14.43
N GLU A 283 0.35 -5.95 -15.54
CA GLU A 283 0.68 -6.76 -16.72
C GLU A 283 -0.53 -7.29 -17.51
N ASP A 284 -1.77 -6.94 -17.13
CA ASP A 284 -2.95 -7.25 -17.93
C ASP A 284 -3.12 -6.24 -19.07
N ASN A 285 -3.05 -6.74 -20.30
CA ASN A 285 -3.21 -5.96 -21.52
C ASN A 285 -4.59 -6.09 -22.15
N SER A 286 -5.51 -6.86 -21.56
CA SER A 286 -6.89 -6.95 -22.07
C SER A 286 -7.68 -5.66 -21.83
N GLY A 287 -7.32 -4.90 -20.78
CA GLY A 287 -8.12 -3.79 -20.26
C GLY A 287 -9.24 -4.23 -19.33
N THR A 288 -9.13 -5.43 -18.72
CA THR A 288 -10.08 -5.88 -17.69
C THR A 288 -10.07 -4.93 -16.51
N ILE A 289 -11.26 -4.56 -16.05
CA ILE A 289 -11.48 -3.70 -14.90
C ILE A 289 -12.04 -4.56 -13.76
N PHE A 290 -11.55 -4.29 -12.57
CA PHE A 290 -11.93 -5.00 -11.36
C PHE A 290 -12.46 -4.05 -10.30
N TYR A 291 -13.39 -4.55 -9.47
CA TYR A 291 -13.70 -3.94 -8.18
C TYR A 291 -12.90 -4.64 -7.09
N CYS A 292 -11.96 -3.94 -6.46
CA CYS A 292 -11.27 -4.45 -5.29
C CYS A 292 -11.96 -3.91 -4.04
N HIS A 293 -12.73 -4.76 -3.37
CA HIS A 293 -13.41 -4.40 -2.12
C HIS A 293 -12.41 -4.28 -0.98
N TYR A 294 -12.64 -3.36 -0.04
CA TYR A 294 -11.83 -3.28 1.19
C TYR A 294 -11.98 -4.49 2.10
N SER A 295 -13.02 -5.31 1.89
CA SER A 295 -13.17 -6.64 2.50
C SER A 295 -12.16 -7.68 1.98
N GLY A 296 -11.48 -7.40 0.86
CA GLY A 296 -10.58 -8.31 0.16
C GLY A 296 -11.23 -9.14 -0.94
N LEU A 297 -12.53 -8.94 -1.21
CA LEU A 297 -13.21 -9.51 -2.38
C LEU A 297 -12.76 -8.81 -3.67
N LEU A 298 -12.77 -9.55 -4.78
CA LEU A 298 -12.37 -9.07 -6.09
C LEU A 298 -13.42 -9.48 -7.13
N ASP A 299 -14.05 -8.49 -7.75
CA ASP A 299 -15.03 -8.71 -8.83
C ASP A 299 -14.42 -8.32 -10.18
N ASN A 300 -14.60 -9.17 -11.19
CA ASN A 300 -14.29 -8.83 -12.58
C ASN A 300 -15.50 -8.12 -13.19
N LEU A 301 -15.32 -6.88 -13.63
CA LEU A 301 -16.40 -6.02 -14.14
C LEU A 301 -16.45 -5.95 -15.68
N GLY A 302 -15.54 -6.64 -16.38
CA GLY A 302 -15.40 -6.56 -17.83
C GLY A 302 -14.46 -5.44 -18.27
N THR A 303 -14.71 -4.84 -19.45
CA THR A 303 -13.77 -3.89 -20.08
C THR A 303 -14.38 -2.52 -20.41
N ASP A 304 -15.69 -2.33 -20.19
CA ASP A 304 -16.39 -1.07 -20.48
C ASP A 304 -16.33 -0.13 -19.27
N PHE A 305 -15.26 0.66 -19.19
CA PHE A 305 -15.05 1.60 -18.08
C PHE A 305 -16.19 2.61 -17.94
N ARG A 306 -16.78 3.03 -19.05
CA ARG A 306 -17.89 3.99 -19.04
C ARG A 306 -19.11 3.39 -18.35
N ALA A 307 -19.54 2.20 -18.77
CA ALA A 307 -20.69 1.52 -18.17
C ALA A 307 -20.46 1.25 -16.68
N ILE A 308 -19.27 0.73 -16.34
CA ILE A 308 -18.89 0.41 -14.96
C ILE A 308 -18.96 1.63 -14.05
N MET A 309 -18.34 2.75 -14.45
CA MET A 309 -18.34 3.96 -13.63
C MET A 309 -19.75 4.53 -13.44
N LEU A 310 -20.59 4.49 -14.48
CA LEU A 310 -21.98 4.95 -14.38
C LEU A 310 -22.81 4.08 -13.45
N ASP A 311 -22.63 2.75 -13.49
CA ASP A 311 -23.36 1.82 -12.63
C ASP A 311 -22.91 1.96 -11.17
N CYS A 312 -21.60 2.00 -10.91
CA CYS A 312 -21.07 2.24 -9.56
C CYS A 312 -21.53 3.59 -8.99
N ALA A 313 -21.53 4.67 -9.79
CA ALA A 313 -21.99 5.98 -9.33
C ALA A 313 -23.49 5.98 -8.97
N LYS A 314 -24.33 5.24 -9.71
CA LYS A 314 -25.77 5.11 -9.40
C LYS A 314 -26.01 4.29 -8.13
N SER A 315 -25.25 3.23 -7.90
CA SER A 315 -25.42 2.37 -6.72
C SER A 315 -24.94 3.02 -5.42
N THR A 316 -23.94 3.91 -5.49
CA THR A 316 -23.39 4.62 -4.32
C THR A 316 -24.07 5.95 -4.03
N THR A 317 -24.89 6.47 -4.95
CA THR A 317 -25.71 7.64 -4.65
C THR A 317 -26.80 7.21 -3.67
N PRO A 318 -26.91 7.83 -2.46
CA PRO A 318 -28.04 7.59 -1.59
C PRO A 318 -29.30 7.82 -2.42
N GLN A 319 -30.21 6.84 -2.49
CA GLN A 319 -31.54 7.09 -3.02
C GLN A 319 -32.11 8.24 -2.18
N GLN A 320 -32.09 9.45 -2.73
CA GLN A 320 -32.78 10.56 -2.13
C GLN A 320 -34.23 10.11 -2.07
N ASN A 321 -34.73 9.89 -0.86
CA ASN A 321 -36.11 9.54 -0.59
C ASN A 321 -37.01 10.38 -1.50
N LEU A 322 -37.72 9.70 -2.40
CA LEU A 322 -38.93 10.23 -3.03
C LEU A 322 -39.98 10.51 -1.97
#